data_AF-A0A961Y0P6-F1
#
_entry.id   AF-A0A961Y0P6-F1
#
_cell.length_a   1.000
_cell.length_b   1.000
_cell.length_c   1.000
_cell.angle_alpha   90.00
_cell.angle_beta   90.00
_cell.angle_gamma   90.00
#
_symmetry.space_group_name_H-M   'P 1'
#
loop_
_entity.id
_entity.type
_entity.pdbx_description
1 polymer ?
#
loop_
_entity_poly.entity_id
_entity_poly.type
_entity_poly.pdbx_seq_one_letter_code
_entity_poly.pdbx_strand_id
1 'polypeptide(L)' 'MIRSVVRGVGASLPSRLVKNADLAGIVETSDEWIVQRTG' A
#
# COMPACT_ATOMS: atom_id res chain seq x y z
N MET A 1 -0.83 -16.88 36.68
CA MET A 1 0.09 -16.85 35.52
C MET A 1 -0.29 -15.66 34.65
N ILE A 2 0.59 -14.67 34.47
CA ILE A 2 0.31 -13.50 33.60
C ILE A 2 0.74 -13.84 32.18
N ARG A 3 -0.09 -13.49 31.19
CA ARG A 3 0.20 -13.66 29.75
C ARG A 3 0.21 -12.33 29.04
N SER A 4 1.14 -12.16 28.11
CA SER A 4 1.19 -10.98 27.24
C SER A 4 -0.06 -10.95 26.35
N VAL A 5 -0.65 -9.76 26.23
CA VAL A 5 -1.79 -9.49 25.34
C VAL A 5 -1.55 -8.17 24.60
N VAL A 6 -1.93 -8.11 23.33
CA VAL A 6 -1.94 -6.84 22.60
C VAL A 6 -3.10 -5.99 23.13
N ARG A 7 -2.77 -4.82 23.70
CA ARG A 7 -3.75 -3.92 24.32
C ARG A 7 -4.43 -2.97 23.33
N GLY A 8 -3.83 -2.79 22.16
CA GLY A 8 -4.36 -1.96 21.08
C GLY A 8 -3.43 -1.92 19.88
N VAL A 9 -3.98 -1.49 18.74
CA VAL A 9 -3.28 -1.26 17.48
C VAL A 9 -3.76 0.08 16.89
N GLY A 10 -2.91 0.71 16.08
CA GLY A 10 -3.25 1.92 15.35
C GLY A 10 -2.41 2.04 14.08
N ALA A 11 -2.99 2.65 13.05
CA ALA A 11 -2.33 2.93 11.78
C ALA A 11 -2.83 4.26 11.22
N SER A 12 -1.97 4.97 10.49
CA SER A 12 -2.32 6.20 9.79
C SER A 12 -1.50 6.31 8.51
N LEU A 13 -2.15 6.76 7.44
CA LEU A 13 -1.54 7.02 6.15
C LEU A 13 -1.93 8.43 5.67
N PRO A 14 -1.08 9.11 4.88
CA PRO A 14 -1.45 10.36 4.22
C PRO A 14 -2.69 10.18 3.34
N SER A 15 -3.46 11.25 3.16
CA SER A 15 -4.69 11.24 2.35
C SER A 15 -4.45 11.05 0.85
N ARG A 16 -3.24 11.37 0.37
CA ARG A 16 -2.91 11.32 -1.05
C ARG A 16 -2.71 9.87 -1.50
N LEU A 17 -3.70 9.36 -2.22
CA LEU A 17 -3.60 8.10 -2.96
C LEU A 17 -2.95 8.34 -4.33
N VAL A 18 -2.02 7.47 -4.71
CA VAL A 18 -1.44 7.43 -6.05
C VAL A 18 -1.83 6.10 -6.67
N LYS A 19 -2.63 6.12 -7.73
CA LYS A 19 -3.03 4.92 -8.46
C LYS A 19 -1.97 4.53 -9.47
N ASN A 20 -2.00 3.29 -9.93
CA ASN A 20 -1.14 2.82 -11.03
C ASN A 20 -1.32 3.67 -12.30
N ALA A 21 -2.54 4.11 -12.59
CA ALA A 21 -2.82 5.03 -13.69
C ALA A 21 -2.12 6.39 -13.53
N ASP A 22 -2.00 6.90 -12.29
CA ASP A 22 -1.28 8.14 -12.02
C ASP A 22 0.25 7.92 -12.19
N LEU A 23 0.75 6.74 -11.80
CA LEU A 23 2.16 6.35 -11.97
C LEU A 23 2.54 6.18 -13.45
N ALA A 24 1.66 5.62 -14.26
CA ALA A 24 1.84 5.47 -15.70
C ALA A 24 1.98 6.82 -16.44
N GLY A 25 1.50 7.92 -15.84
CA GLY A 25 1.72 9.27 -16.35
C GLY A 25 3.08 9.89 -15.98
N ILE A 26 3.86 9.24 -15.11
CA ILE A 26 5.15 9.73 -14.59
C ILE A 26 6.31 8.89 -15.12
N VAL A 27 6.10 7.58 -15.29
CA VAL A 27 7.10 6.62 -15.78
C VAL A 27 6.48 5.68 -16.81
N GLU A 28 7.31 5.10 -17.67
CA GLU A 28 6.86 4.09 -18.64
C GLU A 28 6.54 2.77 -17.91
N THR A 29 5.28 2.62 -17.52
CA THR A 29 4.74 1.44 -16.86
C THR A 29 3.26 1.28 -17.21
N SER A 30 2.67 0.12 -16.90
CA SER A 30 1.24 -0.12 -17.00
C SER A 30 0.68 -0.70 -15.70
N ASP A 31 -0.65 -0.64 -15.56
CA ASP A 31 -1.35 -1.28 -14.44
C ASP A 31 -1.10 -2.79 -14.42
N GLU A 32 -1.21 -3.43 -15.59
CA GLU A 32 -1.01 -4.88 -15.75
C GLU A 32 0.41 -5.30 -15.35
N TRP A 33 1.43 -4.51 -15.74
CA TRP A 33 2.81 -4.80 -15.40
C TRP A 33 3.07 -4.71 -13.89
N ILE A 34 2.53 -3.67 -13.23
CA ILE A 34 2.67 -3.46 -11.78
C ILE A 34 2.00 -4.62 -11.04
N VAL A 35 0.72 -4.88 -11.32
CA VAL A 35 -0.05 -5.94 -10.64
C VAL A 35 0.59 -7.32 -10.84
N GLN A 36 1.07 -7.64 -12.05
CA GLN A 36 1.71 -8.93 -12.31
C GLN A 36 2.97 -9.16 -11.48
N ARG A 37 3.69 -8.10 -11.11
CA ARG A 37 5.03 -8.18 -10.52
C ARG A 37 5.05 -7.91 -9.02
N THR A 38 4.11 -7.12 -8.49
CA THR A 38 4.08 -6.73 -7.07
C THR A 38 2.82 -7.15 -6.33
N GLY A 39 1.77 -7.57 -7.05
CA GLY A 39 0.41 -7.62 -6.51
C GLY A 39 -0.17 -6.22 -6.33
#